data_AF-A0A849ZZA4-F1
#
_entry.id   AF-A0A849ZZA4-F1
#
_cell.length_a   1.000
_cell.length_b   1.000
_cell.length_c   1.000
_cell.angle_alpha   90.00
_cell.angle_beta   90.00
_cell.angle_gamma   90.00
#
_symmetry.space_group_name_H-M   'P 1'
#
loop_
_entity.id
_entity.type
_entity.pdbx_description
1 polymer ?
#
loop_
_entity_poly.entity_id
_entity_poly.type
_entity_poly.pdbx_seq_one_letter_code
_entity_poly.pdbx_strand_id
1 'polypeptide(L)'
;MIRMSLMLAGLGVAIAGSTIEAALSKADGVALRATDGTTLLAVSGAVLAAVDGAPLPAVAGAALAPADLPPSAQDDLGALTRVRPGRSRRVSSAAESPLSNRDNRWIQPGETFTLADLKGPATIRHIWLTFAEAAPGWLAKDGAADPSEVVLRAYWDDGETPAVEAPLGDFFAAGFGVRAVVNSVPVQVQGGDAYNCYWAMPFFKRGRLTVTNESPKPFSALYYHIDYIEEESLPPDTAYFCAQYRQEFPEILGRDYLIADIEGRGHYVGTVMSARARSPEWFGEGDEKFYIDGEERASIWGTGTEDYFLSAWGLEKCSFPYFGVPFLDGDWGDVGTRVCSYRWHIVDPVRFTKSLRVEIEHWGWISADETETGKVEGFVEREDDLATVAFWYQVGQPKRFATLPPASERRFPNLDRIVEGKDLMPTARHSGGTLTLQKGYIWTGEGQLFFVPAEADRGQTDDRSKGAEADPRRSTAAGDSATGYAVAGESAAKPFIEFRFKVETKEYRRLMLRLTHSYDYGTYRVLLNGEPAGGPIDLYSKTIEIHDHSLGDYELPPGEHTIRLECTGRNPQSTDQRLGVDSVRLRQRWLVKRPVVKP
;
A
#
# COMPACT_ATOMS: atom_id res chain seq x y z
N MET A 1 18.02 -21.77 -45.81
CA MET A 1 18.69 -20.71 -46.59
C MET A 1 17.93 -20.51 -47.89
N ILE A 2 17.09 -19.48 -47.96
CA ILE A 2 16.40 -19.08 -49.19
C ILE A 2 17.40 -18.30 -50.05
N ARG A 3 17.70 -18.78 -51.27
CA ARG A 3 18.50 -18.03 -52.26
C ARG A 3 17.56 -17.07 -53.01
N MET A 4 17.63 -15.77 -52.73
CA MET A 4 17.03 -14.73 -53.59
C MET A 4 18.09 -14.21 -54.56
N SER A 5 17.78 -14.21 -55.85
CA SER A 5 18.54 -13.48 -56.87
C SER A 5 17.85 -12.13 -57.11
N LEU A 6 18.45 -11.02 -56.65
CA LEU A 6 17.98 -9.68 -57.00
C LEU A 6 18.54 -9.28 -58.38
N MET A 7 17.68 -8.93 -59.34
CA MET A 7 18.06 -8.15 -60.51
C MET A 7 17.85 -6.66 -60.20
N LEU A 8 18.92 -5.94 -59.89
CA LEU A 8 18.94 -4.48 -59.80
C LEU A 8 19.30 -3.88 -61.17
N ALA A 9 18.36 -3.91 -62.11
CA ALA A 9 18.49 -3.17 -63.36
C ALA A 9 18.02 -1.73 -63.15
N GLY A 10 18.96 -0.84 -62.81
CA GLY A 10 18.69 0.61 -62.78
C GLY A 10 19.56 1.45 -61.85
N LEU A 11 20.28 0.86 -60.89
CA LEU A 11 20.98 1.61 -59.82
C LEU A 11 22.50 1.38 -59.72
N GLY A 12 23.11 0.64 -60.66
CA GLY A 12 24.58 0.54 -60.73
C GLY A 12 25.26 -0.13 -59.54
N VAL A 13 24.52 -0.87 -58.69
CA VAL A 13 25.10 -1.56 -57.54
C VAL A 13 25.32 -3.04 -57.89
N ALA A 14 26.56 -3.39 -58.24
CA ALA A 14 27.00 -4.77 -58.32
C ALA A 14 27.49 -5.21 -56.93
N ILE A 15 26.81 -6.18 -56.31
CA ILE A 15 27.24 -6.75 -55.03
C ILE A 15 27.52 -8.23 -55.23
N ALA A 16 28.79 -8.57 -55.46
CA ALA A 16 29.27 -9.93 -55.30
C ALA A 16 29.69 -10.11 -53.82
N GLY A 17 28.89 -10.85 -53.05
CA GLY A 17 29.37 -11.48 -51.81
C GLY A 17 29.10 -10.80 -50.46
N SER A 18 28.02 -10.04 -50.26
CA SER A 18 27.62 -9.57 -48.90
C SER A 18 26.24 -10.04 -48.46
N THR A 19 26.02 -10.13 -47.15
CA THR A 19 24.77 -10.54 -46.47
C THR A 19 23.63 -9.54 -46.69
N ILE A 20 22.38 -10.03 -46.62
CA ILE A 20 21.13 -9.30 -46.89
C ILE A 20 21.01 -7.98 -46.09
N GLU A 21 21.49 -7.95 -44.85
CA GLU A 21 21.46 -6.78 -43.98
C GLU A 21 22.25 -5.58 -44.53
N ALA A 22 23.40 -5.83 -45.18
CA ALA A 22 24.27 -4.76 -45.71
C ALA A 22 23.70 -4.07 -46.96
N ALA A 23 22.80 -4.75 -47.68
CA ALA A 23 22.09 -4.16 -48.82
C ALA A 23 20.87 -3.34 -48.38
N LEU A 24 20.17 -3.79 -47.33
CA LEU A 24 18.96 -3.13 -46.80
C LEU A 24 19.28 -1.82 -46.06
N SER A 25 20.45 -1.68 -45.45
CA SER A 25 20.85 -0.45 -44.76
C SER A 25 21.07 0.74 -45.71
N LYS A 26 21.13 0.52 -47.03
CA LYS A 26 21.33 1.57 -48.05
C LYS A 26 20.06 1.91 -48.84
N ALA A 27 18.94 1.25 -48.56
CA ALA A 27 17.70 1.32 -49.34
C ALA A 27 16.50 1.76 -48.49
N ASP A 28 16.72 2.75 -47.62
CA ASP A 28 15.67 3.28 -46.73
C ASP A 28 14.59 4.00 -47.56
N GLY A 29 13.32 3.61 -47.37
CA GLY A 29 12.19 4.18 -48.11
C GLY A 29 12.01 3.65 -49.55
N VAL A 30 12.69 2.57 -49.94
CA VAL A 30 12.54 1.96 -51.27
C VAL A 30 11.62 0.73 -51.21
N ALA A 31 10.62 0.68 -52.09
CA ALA A 31 9.78 -0.50 -52.29
C ALA A 31 10.53 -1.55 -53.13
N LEU A 32 10.76 -2.73 -52.57
CA LEU A 32 11.43 -3.85 -53.25
C LEU A 32 10.40 -4.91 -53.62
N ARG A 33 10.46 -5.41 -54.85
CA ARG A 33 9.60 -6.51 -55.33
C ARG A 33 10.37 -7.83 -55.28
N ALA A 34 9.88 -8.78 -54.51
CA ALA A 34 10.36 -10.16 -54.53
C ALA A 34 9.91 -10.86 -55.81
N THR A 35 10.62 -11.93 -56.18
CA THR A 35 10.35 -12.72 -57.39
C THR A 35 9.01 -13.46 -57.35
N ASP A 36 8.41 -13.61 -56.17
CA ASP A 36 7.08 -14.19 -55.97
C ASP A 36 5.93 -13.15 -56.03
N GLY A 37 6.25 -11.88 -56.28
CA GLY A 37 5.27 -10.79 -56.37
C GLY A 37 5.04 -10.03 -55.06
N THR A 38 5.68 -10.45 -53.96
CA THR A 38 5.60 -9.75 -52.66
C THR A 38 6.27 -8.39 -52.74
N THR A 39 5.61 -7.35 -52.22
CA THR A 39 6.21 -6.03 -52.08
C THR A 39 6.68 -5.84 -50.64
N LEU A 40 7.96 -5.57 -50.44
CA LEU A 40 8.58 -5.33 -49.14
C LEU A 40 8.92 -3.83 -49.03
N LEU A 41 8.56 -3.22 -47.91
CA LEU A 41 8.98 -1.86 -47.56
C LEU A 41 10.19 -1.95 -46.62
N ALA A 42 11.33 -1.40 -47.02
CA ALA A 42 12.48 -1.27 -46.15
C ALA A 42 12.37 0.01 -45.33
N VAL A 43 12.31 -0.13 -44.00
CA VAL A 43 12.32 0.99 -43.04
C VAL A 43 13.32 0.67 -41.94
N SER A 44 14.39 1.47 -41.84
CA SER A 44 15.32 1.46 -40.70
C SER A 44 15.83 0.07 -40.28
N GLY A 45 16.26 -0.75 -41.25
CA GLY A 45 16.95 -2.03 -40.99
C GLY A 45 16.07 -3.20 -40.52
N ALA A 46 14.74 -3.04 -40.42
CA ALA A 46 13.82 -4.13 -40.10
C ALA A 46 12.81 -4.34 -41.24
N VAL A 47 12.56 -5.62 -41.57
CA VAL A 47 11.49 -5.99 -42.52
C VAL A 47 10.16 -6.02 -41.76
N LEU A 48 9.25 -5.09 -42.09
CA LEU A 48 7.87 -5.10 -41.60
C LEU A 48 6.97 -5.82 -42.61
N ALA A 49 6.56 -7.03 -42.23
CA ALA A 49 5.42 -7.84 -42.69
C ALA A 49 5.21 -8.11 -44.21
N ALA A 50 4.98 -9.39 -44.53
CA ALA A 50 4.38 -9.82 -45.80
C ALA A 50 2.85 -9.63 -45.76
N VAL A 51 2.26 -9.12 -46.84
CA VAL A 51 0.81 -9.03 -47.01
C VAL A 51 0.42 -9.84 -48.24
N ASP A 52 -0.46 -10.82 -48.05
CA ASP A 52 -1.02 -11.67 -49.12
C ASP A 52 -1.74 -10.81 -50.17
N GLY A 53 -1.13 -10.71 -51.35
CA GLY A 53 -1.82 -10.73 -52.65
C GLY A 53 -2.73 -9.56 -53.08
N ALA A 54 -2.99 -8.55 -52.26
CA ALA A 54 -3.87 -7.43 -52.66
C ALA A 54 -3.08 -6.19 -53.15
N PRO A 55 -3.42 -5.59 -54.32
CA PRO A 55 -2.80 -4.36 -54.77
C PRO A 55 -3.20 -3.18 -53.85
N LEU A 56 -2.21 -2.49 -53.28
CA LEU A 56 -2.43 -1.24 -52.55
C LEU A 56 -2.90 -0.15 -53.53
N PRO A 57 -3.94 0.64 -53.20
CA PRO A 57 -4.28 1.82 -53.98
C PRO A 57 -3.13 2.83 -53.88
N ALA A 58 -2.82 3.48 -55.01
CA ALA A 58 -1.81 4.53 -55.06
C ALA A 58 -2.23 5.70 -54.16
N VAL A 59 -1.67 5.77 -52.96
CA VAL A 59 -1.80 6.94 -52.09
C VAL A 59 -0.82 7.98 -52.60
N ALA A 60 -1.34 8.96 -53.33
CA ALA A 60 -0.60 10.16 -53.68
C ALA A 60 -0.23 10.90 -52.39
N GLY A 61 1.07 10.91 -52.06
CA GLY A 61 1.74 11.94 -51.26
C GLY A 61 0.98 12.47 -50.04
N ALA A 62 0.66 11.62 -49.08
CA ALA A 62 0.44 12.05 -47.71
C ALA A 62 1.49 11.34 -46.85
N ALA A 63 2.56 12.05 -46.50
CA ALA A 63 3.39 11.61 -45.39
C ALA A 63 2.47 11.58 -44.16
N LEU A 64 2.24 10.39 -43.61
CA LEU A 64 1.57 10.25 -42.33
C LEU A 64 2.29 11.17 -41.33
N ALA A 65 1.53 12.08 -40.72
CA ALA A 65 2.10 12.93 -39.70
C ALA A 65 2.59 12.03 -38.54
N PRO A 66 3.64 12.40 -37.80
CA PRO A 66 4.16 11.63 -36.66
C PRO A 66 3.17 11.39 -35.50
N ALA A 67 1.89 11.74 -35.69
CA ALA A 67 0.77 11.49 -34.80
C ALA A 67 0.15 10.09 -34.99
N ASP A 68 0.51 9.36 -36.06
CA ASP A 68 -0.08 8.05 -36.40
C ASP A 68 0.77 6.84 -35.95
N LEU A 69 1.79 7.05 -35.11
CA LEU A 69 2.56 5.95 -34.51
C LEU A 69 1.85 5.40 -33.27
N PRO A 70 1.85 4.06 -33.05
CA PRO A 70 1.25 3.45 -31.86
C PRO A 70 1.89 3.99 -30.57
N PRO A 71 1.12 4.09 -29.46
CA PRO A 71 1.57 4.71 -28.21
C PRO A 71 2.81 4.06 -27.56
N SER A 72 3.16 2.82 -27.94
CA SER A 72 4.29 2.07 -27.38
C SER A 72 5.66 2.47 -27.94
N ALA A 73 5.73 3.46 -28.84
CA ALA A 73 6.99 3.93 -29.45
C ALA A 73 7.18 5.46 -29.38
N GLN A 74 6.58 6.13 -28.39
CA GLN A 74 7.00 7.49 -28.04
C GLN A 74 8.10 7.38 -26.99
N ASP A 75 9.34 7.58 -27.42
CA ASP A 75 10.42 7.99 -26.52
C ASP A 75 9.92 9.21 -25.74
N ASP A 76 9.65 9.06 -24.44
CA ASP A 76 9.12 10.13 -23.59
C ASP A 76 10.00 11.38 -23.67
N LEU A 77 11.32 11.23 -23.83
CA LEU A 77 12.24 12.35 -23.98
C LEU A 77 12.17 12.97 -25.38
N GLY A 78 12.05 12.15 -26.43
CA GLY A 78 11.82 12.61 -27.80
C GLY A 78 10.47 13.32 -27.97
N ALA A 79 9.44 12.93 -27.21
CA ALA A 79 8.15 13.60 -27.22
C ALA A 79 8.23 15.04 -26.67
N LEU A 80 9.17 15.32 -25.74
CA LEU A 80 9.40 16.66 -25.20
C LEU A 80 9.91 17.65 -26.25
N THR A 81 10.56 17.20 -27.33
CA THR A 81 11.04 18.10 -28.39
C THR A 81 9.93 18.58 -29.32
N ARG A 82 8.71 18.05 -29.18
CA ARG A 82 7.54 18.44 -29.97
C ARG A 82 6.74 19.50 -29.19
N VAL A 83 6.81 20.76 -29.64
CA VAL A 83 6.03 21.86 -29.07
C VAL A 83 4.55 21.67 -29.42
N ARG A 84 3.66 21.77 -28.43
CA ARG A 84 2.21 21.69 -28.58
C ARG A 84 1.56 23.04 -28.24
N PRO A 85 0.46 23.43 -28.91
CA PRO A 85 -0.31 24.61 -28.53
C PRO A 85 -0.96 24.43 -27.15
N GLY A 86 -1.45 25.53 -26.59
CA GLY A 86 -2.07 25.57 -25.26
C GLY A 86 -1.35 26.51 -24.30
N ARG A 87 -1.91 26.71 -23.11
CA ARG A 87 -1.35 27.60 -22.08
C ARG A 87 -1.32 26.95 -20.72
N SER A 88 -0.12 26.83 -20.15
CA SER A 88 0.06 26.34 -18.77
C SER A 88 -0.52 27.30 -17.75
N ARG A 89 -1.22 26.74 -16.77
CA ARG A 89 -1.87 27.44 -15.66
C ARG A 89 -1.76 26.63 -14.39
N ARG A 90 -1.96 27.32 -13.26
CA ARG A 90 -1.99 26.72 -11.93
C ARG A 90 -3.06 27.37 -11.08
N VAL A 91 -3.81 26.56 -10.34
CA VAL A 91 -4.48 26.98 -9.10
C VAL A 91 -3.66 26.42 -7.93
N SER A 92 -3.46 27.22 -6.88
CA SER A 92 -2.64 26.80 -5.73
C SER A 92 -3.14 27.36 -4.42
N SER A 93 -2.61 26.82 -3.32
CA SER A 93 -2.80 27.36 -1.98
C SER A 93 -1.96 28.62 -1.68
N ALA A 94 -1.25 29.19 -2.67
CA ALA A 94 -0.47 30.40 -2.49
C ALA A 94 -1.27 31.52 -1.80
N ALA A 95 -0.60 32.31 -0.96
CA ALA A 95 -1.17 33.47 -0.33
C ALA A 95 -1.54 34.53 -1.39
N GLU A 96 -2.61 35.27 -1.14
CA GLU A 96 -3.04 36.36 -2.04
C GLU A 96 -1.96 37.45 -2.15
N SER A 97 -1.22 37.69 -1.07
CA SER A 97 -0.11 38.63 -1.03
C SER A 97 1.22 37.90 -1.30
N PRO A 98 2.03 38.36 -2.26
CA PRO A 98 3.36 37.79 -2.53
C PRO A 98 4.38 38.05 -1.40
N LEU A 99 4.02 38.86 -0.40
CA LEU A 99 4.84 39.13 0.79
C LEU A 99 4.42 38.28 2.00
N SER A 100 3.54 37.31 1.81
CA SER A 100 3.04 36.41 2.85
C SER A 100 3.51 34.98 2.58
N ASN A 101 3.83 34.26 3.66
CA ASN A 101 4.15 32.83 3.62
C ASN A 101 2.97 31.97 4.14
N ARG A 102 1.75 32.52 4.13
CA ARG A 102 0.54 31.83 4.58
C ARG A 102 -0.08 31.03 3.43
N ASP A 103 0.72 30.14 2.85
CA ASP A 103 0.39 29.39 1.62
C ASP A 103 -0.40 28.10 1.88
N ASN A 104 -1.05 27.98 3.05
CA ASN A 104 -1.83 26.80 3.42
C ASN A 104 -3.30 27.11 3.71
N ARG A 105 -4.10 26.05 3.72
CA ARG A 105 -5.52 26.06 4.07
C ARG A 105 -5.76 25.12 5.25
N TRP A 106 -6.80 25.44 6.01
CA TRP A 106 -7.27 24.66 7.16
C TRP A 106 -8.75 24.40 6.92
N ILE A 107 -9.11 23.13 6.81
CA ILE A 107 -10.47 22.71 6.45
C ILE A 107 -11.08 22.06 7.68
N GLN A 108 -12.18 22.63 8.16
CA GLN A 108 -12.80 22.22 9.42
C GLN A 108 -13.51 20.86 9.27
N PRO A 109 -13.78 20.16 10.38
CA PRO A 109 -14.62 18.96 10.37
C PRO A 109 -15.94 19.17 9.61
N GLY A 110 -16.25 18.28 8.66
CA GLY A 110 -17.44 18.32 7.81
C GLY A 110 -17.39 19.32 6.65
N GLU A 111 -16.35 20.16 6.56
CA GLU A 111 -16.24 21.16 5.49
C GLU A 111 -15.83 20.52 4.15
N THR A 112 -16.41 21.01 3.06
CA THR A 112 -15.96 20.74 1.70
C THR A 112 -15.27 21.97 1.13
N PHE A 113 -14.02 21.82 0.73
CA PHE A 113 -13.19 22.87 0.16
C PHE A 113 -12.96 22.64 -1.34
N THR A 114 -13.18 23.67 -2.14
CA THR A 114 -12.91 23.63 -3.59
C THR A 114 -11.44 23.89 -3.85
N LEU A 115 -10.71 22.87 -4.27
CA LEU A 115 -9.30 23.00 -4.68
C LEU A 115 -9.18 23.80 -5.97
N ALA A 116 -10.04 23.52 -6.94
CA ALA A 116 -10.06 24.19 -8.24
C ALA A 116 -11.46 24.16 -8.86
N ASP A 117 -11.80 25.25 -9.54
CA ASP A 117 -13.00 25.37 -10.39
C ASP A 117 -12.57 26.02 -11.71
N LEU A 118 -12.32 25.17 -12.71
CA LEU A 118 -11.58 25.51 -13.92
C LEU A 118 -12.51 25.58 -15.13
N LYS A 119 -12.34 26.60 -15.97
CA LYS A 119 -13.02 26.70 -17.27
C LYS A 119 -12.25 25.92 -18.34
N GLY A 120 -12.96 25.12 -19.12
CA GLY A 120 -12.42 24.36 -20.25
C GLY A 120 -12.54 25.08 -21.61
N PRO A 121 -12.05 24.44 -22.69
CA PRO A 121 -11.43 23.12 -22.70
C PRO A 121 -10.03 23.14 -22.06
N ALA A 122 -9.73 22.14 -21.23
CA ALA A 122 -8.46 22.06 -20.53
C ALA A 122 -8.13 20.62 -20.10
N THR A 123 -6.86 20.40 -19.79
CA THR A 123 -6.37 19.12 -19.25
C THR A 123 -5.56 19.36 -17.98
N ILE A 124 -6.01 18.85 -16.84
CA ILE A 124 -5.15 18.77 -15.64
C ILE A 124 -4.03 17.77 -15.92
N ARG A 125 -2.79 18.16 -15.64
CA ARG A 125 -1.59 17.36 -15.91
C ARG A 125 -0.84 16.98 -14.64
N HIS A 126 -1.03 17.75 -13.57
CA HIS A 126 -0.35 17.48 -12.33
C HIS A 126 -1.15 18.03 -11.14
N ILE A 127 -1.25 17.22 -10.09
CA ILE A 127 -1.78 17.60 -8.79
C ILE A 127 -0.67 17.32 -7.79
N TRP A 128 -0.31 18.32 -7.00
CA TRP A 128 0.53 18.14 -5.82
C TRP A 128 -0.22 18.59 -4.58
N LEU A 129 -0.06 17.87 -3.47
CA LEU A 129 -0.54 18.29 -2.17
C LEU A 129 0.29 17.73 -1.01
N THR A 130 0.25 18.42 0.12
CA THR A 130 0.80 17.97 1.41
C THR A 130 -0.02 18.59 2.54
N PHE A 131 0.00 17.96 3.71
CA PHE A 131 -0.83 18.32 4.85
C PHE A 131 -0.23 17.81 6.16
N ALA A 132 -0.72 18.31 7.30
CA ALA A 132 -0.26 17.88 8.62
C ALA A 132 -0.55 16.39 8.87
N GLU A 133 0.36 15.71 9.57
CA GLU A 133 0.17 14.32 9.99
C GLU A 133 -1.00 14.20 10.98
N ALA A 134 -1.65 13.03 11.01
CA ALA A 134 -2.73 12.74 11.96
C ALA A 134 -2.26 12.83 13.42
N ALA A 135 -0.99 12.53 13.66
CA ALA A 135 -0.36 12.64 14.97
C ALA A 135 -0.27 14.10 15.46
N PRO A 136 -0.49 14.35 16.77
CA PRO A 136 -0.20 15.61 17.43
C PRO A 136 1.19 16.12 17.11
N GLY A 137 1.27 17.39 16.71
CA GLY A 137 2.52 18.02 16.35
C GLY A 137 2.42 19.53 16.31
N TRP A 138 3.50 20.19 15.88
CA TRP A 138 3.57 21.65 15.82
C TRP A 138 2.60 22.27 14.79
N LEU A 139 2.19 21.51 13.77
CA LEU A 139 1.18 21.92 12.77
C LEU A 139 -0.27 21.71 13.24
N ALA A 140 -0.49 20.76 14.15
CA ALA A 140 -1.81 20.43 14.68
C ALA A 140 -1.64 19.84 16.09
N LYS A 141 -1.80 20.68 17.12
CA LYS A 141 -1.49 20.32 18.52
C LYS A 141 -2.25 19.08 19.01
N ASP A 142 -3.48 18.89 18.56
CA ASP A 142 -4.36 17.77 18.96
C ASP A 142 -4.44 16.68 17.86
N GLY A 143 -3.57 16.78 16.85
CA GLY A 143 -3.57 15.96 15.64
C GLY A 143 -4.47 16.53 14.54
N ALA A 144 -4.33 15.98 13.34
CA ALA A 144 -5.11 16.37 12.15
C ALA A 144 -5.93 15.20 11.60
N ALA A 145 -6.70 15.47 10.54
CA ALA A 145 -7.40 14.45 9.76
C ALA A 145 -6.40 13.46 9.12
N ASP A 146 -6.76 12.18 9.14
CA ASP A 146 -6.06 11.11 8.45
C ASP A 146 -6.44 11.08 6.94
N PRO A 147 -5.54 10.68 6.02
CA PRO A 147 -5.83 10.60 4.58
C PRO A 147 -7.06 9.76 4.18
N SER A 148 -7.46 8.76 4.96
CA SER A 148 -8.67 7.94 4.75
C SER A 148 -9.98 8.68 5.12
N GLU A 149 -9.85 9.78 5.87
CA GLU A 149 -10.97 10.62 6.32
C GLU A 149 -11.15 11.86 5.45
N VAL A 150 -10.27 12.08 4.47
CA VAL A 150 -10.37 13.18 3.51
C VAL A 150 -10.76 12.61 2.16
N VAL A 151 -11.87 13.08 1.60
CA VAL A 151 -12.38 12.56 0.31
C VAL A 151 -12.05 13.52 -0.82
N LEU A 152 -11.33 13.04 -1.82
CA LEU A 152 -11.08 13.76 -3.07
C LEU A 152 -12.23 13.50 -4.05
N ARG A 153 -12.78 14.57 -4.64
CA ARG A 153 -13.77 14.48 -5.73
C ARG A 153 -13.38 15.31 -6.93
N ALA A 154 -13.67 14.81 -8.13
CA ALA A 154 -13.60 15.58 -9.36
C ALA A 154 -14.87 15.42 -10.21
N TYR A 155 -15.31 16.55 -10.78
CA TYR A 155 -16.50 16.66 -11.61
C TYR A 155 -16.11 17.25 -12.97
N TRP A 156 -16.57 16.61 -14.04
CA TRP A 156 -16.29 17.03 -15.41
C TRP A 156 -17.57 17.54 -16.07
N ASP A 157 -17.48 18.71 -16.72
CA ASP A 157 -18.48 19.30 -17.60
C ASP A 157 -19.88 19.41 -17.02
N ASP A 158 -19.93 19.89 -15.77
CA ASP A 158 -21.13 20.08 -14.98
C ASP A 158 -21.91 18.78 -14.70
N GLY A 159 -21.23 17.63 -14.74
CA GLY A 159 -21.78 16.36 -14.29
C GLY A 159 -22.29 16.43 -12.85
N GLU A 160 -23.50 15.92 -12.61
CA GLU A 160 -24.16 15.96 -11.30
C GLU A 160 -23.45 15.10 -10.26
N THR A 161 -22.85 13.99 -10.71
CA THR A 161 -22.10 13.06 -9.85
C THR A 161 -20.60 13.15 -10.14
N PRO A 162 -19.74 12.89 -9.14
CA PRO A 162 -18.31 12.93 -9.34
C PRO A 162 -17.83 11.73 -10.17
N ALA A 163 -17.01 12.02 -11.18
CA ALA A 163 -16.33 11.00 -11.98
C ALA A 163 -15.12 10.40 -11.24
N VAL A 164 -14.52 11.17 -10.33
CA VAL A 164 -13.51 10.72 -9.37
C VAL A 164 -14.08 10.89 -7.97
N GLU A 165 -14.15 9.83 -7.18
CA GLU A 165 -14.48 9.89 -5.75
C GLU A 165 -13.77 8.76 -4.99
N ALA A 166 -12.82 9.14 -4.14
CA ALA A 166 -12.08 8.21 -3.29
C ALA A 166 -11.50 8.94 -2.06
N PRO A 167 -11.25 8.21 -0.95
CA PRO A 167 -10.39 8.71 0.12
C PRO A 167 -9.01 9.07 -0.42
N LEU A 168 -8.39 10.09 0.16
CA LEU A 168 -7.13 10.65 -0.33
C LEU A 168 -6.00 9.62 -0.26
N GLY A 169 -5.92 8.86 0.83
CA GLY A 169 -4.94 7.78 0.97
C GLY A 169 -5.06 6.74 -0.15
N ASP A 170 -6.25 6.15 -0.31
CA ASP A 170 -6.51 5.10 -1.30
C ASP A 170 -6.32 5.58 -2.75
N PHE A 171 -6.69 6.82 -3.08
CA PHE A 171 -6.44 7.38 -4.43
C PHE A 171 -4.95 7.41 -4.78
N PHE A 172 -4.09 7.68 -3.80
CA PHE A 172 -2.64 7.77 -3.97
C PHE A 172 -1.90 6.46 -3.65
N ALA A 173 -2.60 5.32 -3.62
CA ALA A 173 -2.05 4.01 -3.29
C ALA A 173 -1.42 3.93 -1.88
N ALA A 174 -1.94 4.69 -0.93
CA ALA A 174 -1.55 4.69 0.47
C ALA A 174 -2.80 4.49 1.36
N GLY A 175 -3.42 3.31 1.23
CA GLY A 175 -4.63 2.94 1.96
C GLY A 175 -4.43 2.84 3.48
N PHE A 176 -5.48 2.47 4.21
CA PHE A 176 -5.50 2.39 5.69
C PHE A 176 -5.24 3.70 6.44
N GLY A 177 -5.22 4.84 5.73
CA GLY A 177 -4.85 6.12 6.33
C GLY A 177 -3.36 6.28 6.62
N VAL A 178 -2.54 5.30 6.22
CA VAL A 178 -1.10 5.33 6.49
C VAL A 178 -0.38 6.26 5.52
N ARG A 179 0.66 6.90 6.01
CA ARG A 179 1.62 7.62 5.17
C ARG A 179 2.68 6.64 4.68
N ALA A 180 2.55 6.21 3.43
CA ALA A 180 3.48 5.28 2.79
C ALA A 180 4.18 5.93 1.60
N VAL A 181 5.42 5.53 1.34
CA VAL A 181 6.14 5.96 0.15
C VAL A 181 5.59 5.21 -1.07
N VAL A 182 5.22 5.95 -2.10
CA VAL A 182 4.76 5.40 -3.38
C VAL A 182 5.63 5.99 -4.48
N ASN A 183 6.26 5.13 -5.27
CA ASN A 183 7.10 5.47 -6.42
C ASN A 183 6.52 4.79 -7.67
N SER A 184 5.50 5.39 -8.27
CA SER A 184 4.90 4.93 -9.51
C SER A 184 4.87 6.02 -10.58
N VAL A 185 4.47 5.69 -11.82
CA VAL A 185 4.32 6.67 -12.90
C VAL A 185 3.14 7.63 -12.64
N PRO A 186 1.90 7.15 -12.43
CA PRO A 186 0.77 8.06 -12.35
C PRO A 186 0.61 8.74 -10.99
N VAL A 187 1.09 8.13 -9.90
CA VAL A 187 1.03 8.69 -8.55
C VAL A 187 2.32 8.47 -7.78
N GLN A 188 2.73 9.46 -6.99
CA GLN A 188 3.92 9.37 -6.14
C GLN A 188 3.62 9.99 -4.78
N VAL A 189 4.12 9.37 -3.72
CA VAL A 189 4.06 9.92 -2.37
C VAL A 189 5.49 9.93 -1.84
N GLN A 190 6.16 11.07 -1.94
CA GLN A 190 7.54 11.20 -1.49
C GLN A 190 7.55 11.37 0.04
N GLY A 191 8.37 10.56 0.71
CA GLY A 191 8.53 10.58 2.17
C GLY A 191 7.29 10.20 2.97
N GLY A 192 6.18 9.81 2.32
CA GLY A 192 4.86 9.65 2.97
C GLY A 192 4.04 10.96 3.06
N ASP A 193 4.60 12.10 2.63
CA ASP A 193 4.02 13.43 2.91
C ASP A 193 3.71 14.28 1.68
N ALA A 194 4.40 14.04 0.56
CA ALA A 194 4.25 14.83 -0.66
C ALA A 194 3.57 14.00 -1.76
N TYR A 195 2.26 14.19 -1.89
CA TYR A 195 1.39 13.47 -2.81
C TYR A 195 1.40 14.16 -4.18
N ASN A 196 1.78 13.43 -5.23
CA ASN A 196 1.86 13.88 -6.61
C ASN A 196 1.03 12.95 -7.50
N CYS A 197 0.22 13.50 -8.39
CA CYS A 197 -0.59 12.76 -9.35
C CYS A 197 -0.39 13.35 -10.74
N TYR A 198 -0.12 12.47 -11.71
CA TYR A 198 0.20 12.78 -13.10
C TYR A 198 -0.81 12.19 -14.10
N TRP A 199 -1.92 11.64 -13.61
CA TRP A 199 -3.05 11.27 -14.46
C TRP A 199 -3.51 12.50 -15.23
N ALA A 200 -3.60 12.38 -16.56
CA ALA A 200 -4.16 13.45 -17.40
C ALA A 200 -5.68 13.48 -17.22
N MET A 201 -6.25 14.60 -16.80
CA MET A 201 -7.71 14.72 -16.57
C MET A 201 -8.29 15.79 -17.50
N PRO A 202 -8.67 15.43 -18.74
CA PRO A 202 -9.26 16.36 -19.70
C PRO A 202 -10.72 16.66 -19.37
N PHE A 203 -11.20 17.85 -19.72
CA PHE A 203 -12.60 18.25 -19.66
C PHE A 203 -12.91 19.36 -20.70
N PHE A 204 -14.11 19.38 -21.28
CA PHE A 204 -14.41 20.28 -22.40
C PHE A 204 -14.93 21.65 -21.96
N LYS A 205 -15.71 21.70 -20.88
CA LYS A 205 -16.42 22.89 -20.39
C LYS A 205 -15.94 23.34 -19.03
N ARG A 206 -15.84 22.42 -18.07
CA ARG A 206 -15.54 22.75 -16.67
C ARG A 206 -14.95 21.57 -15.91
N GLY A 207 -13.88 21.80 -15.17
CA GLY A 207 -13.28 20.82 -14.26
C GLY A 207 -13.32 21.35 -12.84
N ARG A 208 -14.02 20.65 -11.94
CA ARG A 208 -14.13 21.06 -10.53
C ARG A 208 -13.58 19.98 -9.62
N LEU A 209 -12.61 20.34 -8.78
CA LEU A 209 -11.96 19.46 -7.81
C LEU A 209 -12.26 19.95 -6.40
N THR A 210 -12.65 19.04 -5.52
CA THR A 210 -12.97 19.34 -4.11
C THR A 210 -12.34 18.31 -3.18
N VAL A 211 -12.03 18.73 -1.95
CA VAL A 211 -11.75 17.83 -0.82
C VAL A 211 -12.77 18.03 0.28
N THR A 212 -13.29 16.95 0.84
CA THR A 212 -14.20 16.98 2.00
C THR A 212 -13.49 16.39 3.19
N ASN A 213 -13.44 17.13 4.30
CA ASN A 213 -12.91 16.62 5.56
C ASN A 213 -14.04 15.92 6.34
N GLU A 214 -14.01 14.59 6.38
CA GLU A 214 -14.97 13.79 7.15
C GLU A 214 -14.44 13.41 8.55
N SER A 215 -13.22 13.86 8.89
CA SER A 215 -12.62 13.66 10.20
C SER A 215 -13.29 14.54 11.26
N PRO A 216 -13.38 14.10 12.53
CA PRO A 216 -13.68 14.99 13.64
C PRO A 216 -12.54 15.99 13.94
N LYS A 217 -11.37 15.83 13.31
CA LYS A 217 -10.21 16.72 13.44
C LYS A 217 -10.06 17.63 12.22
N PRO A 218 -9.40 18.79 12.35
CA PRO A 218 -9.15 19.65 11.21
C PRO A 218 -8.19 19.00 10.20
N PHE A 219 -8.46 19.20 8.91
CA PHE A 219 -7.50 18.91 7.85
C PHE A 219 -6.58 20.14 7.71
N SER A 220 -5.47 20.08 8.44
CA SER A 220 -4.62 21.23 8.72
C SER A 220 -3.43 21.32 7.78
N ALA A 221 -2.97 22.56 7.58
CA ALA A 221 -1.78 22.87 6.80
C ALA A 221 -1.80 22.26 5.38
N LEU A 222 -2.96 22.26 4.72
CA LEU A 222 -3.08 21.82 3.34
C LEU A 222 -2.38 22.81 2.41
N TYR A 223 -1.33 22.34 1.73
CA TYR A 223 -0.75 23.01 0.57
C TYR A 223 -1.11 22.21 -0.68
N TYR A 224 -1.36 22.89 -1.80
CA TYR A 224 -1.67 22.20 -3.05
C TYR A 224 -1.34 23.01 -4.30
N HIS A 225 -1.10 22.29 -5.40
CA HIS A 225 -1.00 22.79 -6.77
C HIS A 225 -1.87 21.95 -7.70
N ILE A 226 -2.72 22.60 -8.50
CA ILE A 226 -3.44 21.99 -9.61
C ILE A 226 -2.91 22.63 -10.89
N ASP A 227 -2.02 21.91 -11.56
CA ASP A 227 -1.39 22.31 -12.82
C ASP A 227 -2.17 21.77 -14.01
N TYR A 228 -2.54 22.67 -14.92
CA TYR A 228 -3.34 22.32 -16.09
C TYR A 228 -2.91 23.11 -17.33
N ILE A 229 -3.28 22.57 -18.49
CA ILE A 229 -3.13 23.24 -19.78
C ILE A 229 -4.52 23.71 -20.21
N GLU A 230 -4.68 25.01 -20.44
CA GLU A 230 -5.80 25.55 -21.22
C GLU A 230 -5.57 25.13 -22.68
N GLU A 231 -6.46 24.31 -23.20
CA GLU A 231 -6.39 23.77 -24.56
C GLU A 231 -7.20 24.67 -25.49
N GLU A 232 -6.85 24.73 -26.78
CA GLU A 232 -7.69 25.42 -27.77
C GLU A 232 -8.96 24.62 -28.05
N SER A 233 -8.83 23.30 -28.10
CA SER A 233 -9.90 22.32 -28.25
C SER A 233 -9.41 20.95 -27.81
N LEU A 234 -10.35 20.06 -27.49
CA LEU A 234 -10.10 18.65 -27.29
C LEU A 234 -10.77 17.85 -28.41
N PRO A 235 -10.18 16.74 -28.88
CA PRO A 235 -10.86 15.82 -29.79
C PRO A 235 -12.24 15.42 -29.24
N PRO A 236 -13.30 15.30 -30.07
CA PRO A 236 -14.67 15.01 -29.61
C PRO A 236 -14.80 13.74 -28.75
N ASP A 237 -13.98 12.73 -28.99
CA ASP A 237 -13.95 11.46 -28.26
C ASP A 237 -12.89 11.42 -27.14
N THR A 238 -12.45 12.58 -26.64
CA THR A 238 -11.53 12.64 -25.49
C THR A 238 -12.22 12.06 -24.26
N ALA A 239 -11.63 11.01 -23.70
CA ALA A 239 -12.15 10.29 -22.55
C ALA A 239 -11.85 11.03 -21.24
N TYR A 240 -12.80 11.03 -20.30
CA TYR A 240 -12.61 11.54 -18.95
C TYR A 240 -11.87 10.55 -18.08
N PHE A 241 -10.97 11.06 -17.24
CA PHE A 241 -10.39 10.28 -16.16
C PHE A 241 -11.43 10.01 -15.07
N CYS A 242 -11.51 8.78 -14.60
CA CYS A 242 -12.49 8.32 -13.64
C CYS A 242 -11.81 7.47 -12.56
N ALA A 243 -12.29 7.59 -11.32
CA ALA A 243 -11.91 6.69 -10.25
C ALA A 243 -13.03 6.54 -9.20
N GLN A 244 -13.27 5.32 -8.74
CA GLN A 244 -14.32 5.05 -7.75
C GLN A 244 -13.81 4.08 -6.68
N TYR A 245 -14.02 4.48 -5.42
CA TYR A 245 -13.78 3.65 -4.25
C TYR A 245 -14.95 2.69 -3.96
N ARG A 246 -14.61 1.50 -3.49
CA ARG A 246 -15.55 0.49 -2.97
C ARG A 246 -14.90 -0.29 -1.82
N GLN A 247 -15.72 -0.86 -0.94
CA GLN A 247 -15.27 -1.75 0.14
C GLN A 247 -16.30 -2.81 0.51
N GLU A 248 -15.84 -3.87 1.18
CA GLU A 248 -16.63 -4.89 1.88
C GLU A 248 -15.87 -5.32 3.15
N PHE A 249 -16.42 -5.03 4.34
CA PHE A 249 -15.79 -5.31 5.64
C PHE A 249 -16.70 -6.18 6.54
N PRO A 250 -16.68 -7.51 6.43
CA PRO A 250 -15.88 -8.32 5.51
C PRO A 250 -16.52 -8.46 4.13
N GLU A 251 -15.80 -9.13 3.23
CA GLU A 251 -16.32 -9.69 1.98
C GLU A 251 -17.50 -10.65 2.21
N ILE A 252 -18.33 -10.78 1.18
CA ILE A 252 -19.53 -11.61 1.20
C ILE A 252 -19.25 -12.95 0.52
N LEU A 253 -19.35 -14.04 1.29
CA LEU A 253 -19.26 -15.43 0.79
C LEU A 253 -20.29 -15.74 -0.32
N GLY A 254 -19.93 -16.67 -1.20
CA GLY A 254 -20.70 -17.14 -2.34
C GLY A 254 -20.59 -16.27 -3.60
N ARG A 255 -19.69 -15.26 -3.63
CA ARG A 255 -19.49 -14.39 -4.80
C ARG A 255 -18.15 -13.66 -4.75
N ASP A 256 -17.59 -13.36 -5.92
CA ASP A 256 -16.38 -12.55 -6.06
C ASP A 256 -16.61 -11.11 -5.58
N TYR A 257 -15.54 -10.46 -5.09
CA TYR A 257 -15.54 -9.06 -4.73
C TYR A 257 -15.58 -8.20 -6.00
N LEU A 258 -16.57 -7.30 -6.10
CA LEU A 258 -16.66 -6.36 -7.22
C LEU A 258 -15.65 -5.23 -7.06
N ILE A 259 -14.75 -5.06 -8.03
CA ILE A 259 -13.81 -3.94 -8.12
C ILE A 259 -14.41 -2.79 -8.94
N ALA A 260 -15.00 -3.10 -10.10
CA ALA A 260 -15.59 -2.11 -11.00
C ALA A 260 -16.77 -2.67 -11.80
N ASP A 261 -17.79 -1.83 -12.03
CA ASP A 261 -18.87 -2.07 -12.99
C ASP A 261 -19.09 -0.79 -13.80
N ILE A 262 -18.63 -0.80 -15.04
CA ILE A 262 -18.49 0.38 -15.91
C ILE A 262 -19.36 0.19 -17.15
N GLU A 263 -20.03 1.26 -17.56
CA GLU A 263 -20.80 1.33 -18.81
C GLU A 263 -20.27 2.46 -19.69
N GLY A 264 -20.13 2.18 -20.99
CA GLY A 264 -19.64 3.10 -22.00
C GLY A 264 -18.48 2.53 -22.79
N ARG A 265 -17.70 3.42 -23.41
CA ARG A 265 -16.52 3.07 -24.20
C ARG A 265 -15.29 3.68 -23.58
N GLY A 266 -14.26 2.88 -23.35
CA GLY A 266 -13.12 3.33 -22.58
C GLY A 266 -12.05 2.27 -22.39
N HIS A 267 -11.23 2.48 -21.39
CA HIS A 267 -10.21 1.54 -20.97
C HIS A 267 -9.87 1.68 -19.49
N TYR A 268 -9.70 0.54 -18.83
CA TYR A 268 -9.27 0.42 -17.45
C TYR A 268 -7.75 0.62 -17.36
N VAL A 269 -7.31 1.38 -16.37
CA VAL A 269 -5.90 1.77 -16.23
C VAL A 269 -5.30 1.48 -14.86
N GLY A 270 -6.07 0.94 -13.91
CA GLY A 270 -5.46 0.47 -12.67
C GLY A 270 -6.40 0.19 -11.51
N THR A 271 -5.82 -0.45 -10.51
CA THR A 271 -6.46 -0.83 -9.26
C THR A 271 -5.51 -0.50 -8.11
N VAL A 272 -6.04 0.15 -7.08
CA VAL A 272 -5.46 0.10 -5.73
C VAL A 272 -6.33 -0.83 -4.91
N MET A 273 -5.72 -1.72 -4.12
CA MET A 273 -6.41 -2.65 -3.24
C MET A 273 -5.77 -2.65 -1.86
N SER A 274 -6.60 -2.45 -0.84
CA SER A 274 -6.28 -2.58 0.57
C SER A 274 -6.99 -3.81 1.12
N ALA A 275 -6.25 -4.78 1.65
CA ALA A 275 -6.79 -5.99 2.25
C ALA A 275 -6.32 -6.14 3.70
N ARG A 276 -7.23 -6.51 4.60
CA ARG A 276 -6.88 -6.98 5.95
C ARG A 276 -7.29 -8.43 6.13
N ALA A 277 -6.31 -9.31 6.34
CA ALA A 277 -6.51 -10.72 6.57
C ALA A 277 -7.21 -10.98 7.92
N ARG A 278 -8.25 -11.81 7.92
CA ARG A 278 -9.02 -12.27 9.09
C ARG A 278 -8.74 -13.71 9.48
N SER A 279 -7.87 -14.38 8.74
CA SER A 279 -7.27 -15.66 9.09
C SER A 279 -5.74 -15.54 9.01
N PRO A 280 -4.99 -16.33 9.81
CA PRO A 280 -3.53 -16.23 9.92
C PRO A 280 -2.77 -16.69 8.66
N GLU A 281 -3.43 -17.39 7.74
CA GLU A 281 -2.82 -17.94 6.53
C GLU A 281 -2.98 -17.00 5.31
N TRP A 282 -2.28 -17.32 4.22
CA TRP A 282 -2.27 -16.55 2.96
C TRP A 282 -3.68 -16.30 2.42
N PHE A 283 -4.01 -15.03 2.12
CA PHE A 283 -5.35 -14.64 1.68
C PHE A 283 -5.52 -14.56 0.16
N GLY A 284 -4.43 -14.53 -0.59
CA GLY A 284 -4.42 -14.00 -1.96
C GLY A 284 -4.39 -15.03 -3.07
N GLU A 285 -4.99 -16.21 -2.91
CA GLU A 285 -5.07 -17.22 -3.99
C GLU A 285 -6.20 -16.90 -4.99
N GLY A 286 -7.02 -15.89 -4.72
CA GLY A 286 -8.15 -15.53 -5.58
C GLY A 286 -7.74 -14.84 -6.88
N ASP A 287 -8.30 -15.32 -7.99
CA ASP A 287 -8.11 -14.80 -9.33
C ASP A 287 -8.89 -13.50 -9.60
N GLU A 288 -8.28 -12.55 -10.30
CA GLU A 288 -9.01 -11.45 -10.90
C GLU A 288 -9.71 -11.85 -12.20
N LYS A 289 -10.88 -11.25 -12.47
CA LYS A 289 -11.71 -11.54 -13.65
C LYS A 289 -12.18 -10.24 -14.29
N PHE A 290 -11.94 -10.10 -15.59
CA PHE A 290 -12.48 -9.01 -16.40
C PHE A 290 -13.52 -9.55 -17.39
N TYR A 291 -14.75 -9.08 -17.25
CA TYR A 291 -15.86 -9.35 -18.14
C TYR A 291 -16.05 -8.14 -19.06
N ILE A 292 -15.60 -8.28 -20.31
CA ILE A 292 -15.62 -7.21 -21.31
C ILE A 292 -16.91 -7.26 -22.13
N ASP A 293 -17.55 -6.10 -22.28
CA ASP A 293 -18.71 -5.86 -23.16
C ASP A 293 -19.91 -6.80 -22.93
N GLY A 294 -20.12 -7.21 -21.67
CA GLY A 294 -21.26 -8.00 -21.22
C GLY A 294 -21.13 -9.50 -21.44
N GLU A 295 -19.91 -10.01 -21.61
CA GLU A 295 -19.67 -11.45 -21.70
C GLU A 295 -20.06 -12.21 -20.42
N GLU A 296 -20.56 -13.44 -20.59
CA GLU A 296 -20.96 -14.31 -19.47
C GLU A 296 -19.74 -14.97 -18.78
N ARG A 297 -18.64 -15.15 -19.52
CA ARG A 297 -17.39 -15.73 -19.03
C ARG A 297 -16.29 -14.71 -19.24
N ALA A 298 -15.53 -14.42 -18.19
CA ALA A 298 -14.41 -13.50 -18.27
C ALA A 298 -13.40 -13.97 -19.32
N SER A 299 -13.06 -13.09 -20.25
CA SER A 299 -12.04 -13.32 -21.27
C SER A 299 -10.62 -13.09 -20.74
N ILE A 300 -10.49 -12.32 -19.65
CA ILE A 300 -9.27 -12.20 -18.87
C ILE A 300 -9.56 -12.78 -17.49
N TRP A 301 -8.82 -13.82 -17.15
CA TRP A 301 -8.91 -14.55 -15.89
C TRP A 301 -7.48 -14.78 -15.40
N GLY A 302 -7.19 -14.34 -14.17
CA GLY A 302 -5.87 -14.44 -13.55
C GLY A 302 -5.56 -15.79 -12.91
N THR A 303 -4.64 -15.78 -11.95
CA THR A 303 -4.13 -16.97 -11.25
C THR A 303 -3.88 -16.80 -9.75
N GLY A 304 -4.13 -15.60 -9.22
CA GLY A 304 -3.90 -15.24 -7.84
C GLY A 304 -3.86 -13.73 -7.66
N THR A 305 -4.11 -13.26 -6.43
CA THR A 305 -4.13 -11.85 -6.11
C THR A 305 -2.72 -11.26 -6.15
N GLU A 306 -1.71 -11.98 -5.65
CA GLU A 306 -0.32 -11.54 -5.77
C GLU A 306 0.15 -11.49 -7.22
N ASP A 307 -0.31 -12.45 -8.03
CA ASP A 307 -0.01 -12.54 -9.44
C ASP A 307 -0.61 -11.34 -10.18
N TYR A 308 -1.86 -10.97 -9.84
CA TYR A 308 -2.48 -9.75 -10.36
C TYR A 308 -1.63 -8.52 -10.05
N PHE A 309 -1.07 -8.42 -8.85
CA PHE A 309 -0.19 -7.32 -8.46
C PHE A 309 1.28 -7.52 -8.86
N LEU A 310 1.55 -8.42 -9.82
CA LEU A 310 2.86 -8.68 -10.42
C LEU A 310 3.95 -9.12 -9.41
N SER A 311 3.52 -9.66 -8.28
CA SER A 311 4.36 -10.37 -7.32
C SER A 311 4.27 -11.87 -7.59
N ALA A 312 4.87 -12.70 -6.73
CA ALA A 312 4.76 -14.15 -6.81
C ALA A 312 5.09 -14.75 -5.44
N TRP A 313 4.42 -15.86 -5.08
CA TRP A 313 4.62 -16.55 -3.80
C TRP A 313 4.33 -15.64 -2.59
N GLY A 314 3.25 -14.88 -2.67
CA GLY A 314 2.86 -13.86 -1.71
C GLY A 314 3.25 -12.43 -2.13
N LEU A 315 2.95 -11.49 -1.23
CA LEU A 315 3.23 -10.05 -1.42
C LEU A 315 4.39 -9.61 -0.52
N GLU A 316 5.26 -8.75 -1.06
CA GLU A 316 6.35 -8.12 -0.33
C GLU A 316 6.38 -6.61 -0.55
N LYS A 317 6.91 -5.86 0.43
CA LYS A 317 7.04 -4.40 0.30
C LYS A 317 7.91 -4.06 -0.90
N CYS A 318 7.30 -3.40 -1.87
CA CYS A 318 7.98 -2.97 -3.08
C CYS A 318 7.29 -1.73 -3.65
N SER A 319 8.00 -1.02 -4.52
CA SER A 319 7.40 0.08 -5.28
C SER A 319 8.08 0.20 -6.64
N PHE A 320 7.31 -0.11 -7.68
CA PHE A 320 7.73 -0.05 -9.07
C PHE A 320 6.87 0.93 -9.87
N PRO A 321 7.33 1.35 -11.08
CA PRO A 321 6.61 2.31 -11.92
C PRO A 321 5.14 1.94 -12.20
N TYR A 322 4.82 0.65 -12.34
CA TYR A 322 3.49 0.16 -12.73
C TYR A 322 2.80 -0.73 -11.68
N PHE A 323 3.48 -1.13 -10.62
CA PHE A 323 2.88 -1.94 -9.55
C PHE A 323 3.66 -1.76 -8.24
N GLY A 324 3.08 -2.18 -7.11
CA GLY A 324 3.81 -2.20 -5.86
C GLY A 324 2.93 -2.50 -4.65
N VAL A 325 3.60 -2.67 -3.51
CA VAL A 325 3.00 -2.92 -2.20
C VAL A 325 3.61 -1.91 -1.21
N PRO A 326 3.18 -0.63 -1.25
CA PRO A 326 3.75 0.42 -0.44
C PRO A 326 3.52 0.24 1.06
N PHE A 327 2.49 -0.54 1.44
CA PHE A 327 2.21 -0.85 2.84
C PHE A 327 1.94 -2.34 3.03
N LEU A 328 2.64 -2.93 3.99
CA LEU A 328 2.44 -4.29 4.47
C LEU A 328 2.81 -4.31 5.96
N ASP A 329 1.88 -4.74 6.81
CA ASP A 329 2.05 -4.74 8.26
C ASP A 329 1.45 -6.02 8.85
N GLY A 330 2.20 -6.67 9.73
CA GLY A 330 1.94 -8.02 10.24
C GLY A 330 2.95 -9.04 9.74
N ASP A 331 3.18 -10.08 10.55
CA ASP A 331 4.02 -11.21 10.16
C ASP A 331 3.18 -12.35 9.57
N TRP A 332 3.85 -13.28 8.88
CA TRP A 332 3.23 -14.54 8.47
C TRP A 332 2.64 -15.27 9.68
N GLY A 333 1.37 -15.70 9.57
CA GLY A 333 0.67 -16.34 10.69
C GLY A 333 -0.14 -15.38 11.55
N ASP A 334 -0.10 -14.06 11.31
CA ASP A 334 -0.89 -13.08 12.06
C ASP A 334 -2.29 -12.87 11.49
N VAL A 335 -3.27 -12.78 12.39
CA VAL A 335 -4.59 -12.25 12.06
C VAL A 335 -4.54 -10.74 12.13
N GLY A 336 -5.11 -10.09 11.13
CA GLY A 336 -5.13 -8.64 11.00
C GLY A 336 -3.97 -8.08 10.19
N THR A 337 -3.17 -8.93 9.51
CA THR A 337 -2.16 -8.48 8.55
C THR A 337 -2.82 -7.60 7.50
N ARG A 338 -2.24 -6.42 7.26
CA ARG A 338 -2.76 -5.40 6.35
C ARG A 338 -1.82 -5.24 5.19
N VAL A 339 -2.37 -5.15 3.99
CA VAL A 339 -1.60 -4.92 2.77
C VAL A 339 -2.31 -3.92 1.87
N CYS A 340 -1.58 -2.94 1.35
CA CYS A 340 -2.05 -2.03 0.31
C CYS A 340 -1.17 -2.24 -0.93
N SER A 341 -1.80 -2.62 -2.03
CA SER A 341 -1.17 -2.93 -3.31
C SER A 341 -1.74 -2.03 -4.41
N TYR A 342 -0.94 -1.76 -5.44
CA TYR A 342 -1.39 -1.08 -6.66
C TYR A 342 -0.88 -1.78 -7.91
N ARG A 343 -1.68 -1.71 -8.98
CA ARG A 343 -1.29 -2.04 -10.36
C ARG A 343 -1.87 -1.02 -11.33
N TRP A 344 -1.03 -0.54 -12.24
CA TRP A 344 -1.36 0.43 -13.28
C TRP A 344 -1.25 -0.22 -14.65
N HIS A 345 -2.38 -0.40 -15.33
CA HIS A 345 -2.47 -0.91 -16.70
C HIS A 345 -2.20 0.22 -17.72
N ILE A 346 -1.00 0.80 -17.68
CA ILE A 346 -0.61 1.95 -18.53
C ILE A 346 -0.21 1.49 -19.93
N VAL A 347 0.66 0.49 -19.99
CA VAL A 347 1.20 -0.07 -21.24
C VAL A 347 0.30 -1.19 -21.79
N ASP A 348 -0.60 -1.69 -20.96
CA ASP A 348 -1.50 -2.83 -21.16
C ASP A 348 -2.97 -2.52 -20.74
N PRO A 349 -3.56 -1.37 -21.11
CA PRO A 349 -4.91 -1.01 -20.65
C PRO A 349 -5.97 -2.00 -21.14
N VAL A 350 -6.89 -2.40 -20.26
CA VAL A 350 -8.01 -3.29 -20.60
C VAL A 350 -9.12 -2.47 -21.26
N ARG A 351 -9.35 -2.72 -22.56
CA ARG A 351 -10.25 -1.90 -23.39
C ARG A 351 -11.66 -2.48 -23.44
N PHE A 352 -12.66 -1.61 -23.51
CA PHE A 352 -14.07 -1.98 -23.64
C PHE A 352 -14.83 -0.98 -24.52
N THR A 353 -15.90 -1.45 -25.17
CA THR A 353 -16.70 -0.64 -26.10
C THR A 353 -18.12 -0.38 -25.62
N LYS A 354 -18.63 -1.20 -24.70
CA LYS A 354 -19.97 -1.14 -24.13
C LYS A 354 -19.95 -1.16 -22.60
N SER A 355 -19.15 -2.04 -22.00
CA SER A 355 -19.10 -2.19 -20.56
C SER A 355 -17.85 -2.95 -20.11
N LEU A 356 -17.49 -2.79 -18.83
CA LEU A 356 -16.46 -3.58 -18.19
C LEU A 356 -16.90 -3.89 -16.76
N ARG A 357 -16.91 -5.17 -16.39
CA ARG A 357 -17.03 -5.60 -15.00
C ARG A 357 -15.72 -6.26 -14.58
N VAL A 358 -15.18 -5.82 -13.45
CA VAL A 358 -13.93 -6.33 -12.87
C VAL A 358 -14.21 -6.86 -11.48
N GLU A 359 -13.85 -8.11 -11.24
CA GLU A 359 -14.03 -8.79 -9.97
C GLU A 359 -12.73 -9.47 -9.54
N ILE A 360 -12.62 -9.78 -8.26
CA ILE A 360 -11.54 -10.61 -7.73
C ILE A 360 -12.12 -11.60 -6.74
N GLU A 361 -11.71 -12.85 -6.89
CA GLU A 361 -11.98 -13.91 -5.94
C GLU A 361 -11.29 -13.61 -4.59
N HIS A 362 -11.90 -14.06 -3.49
CA HIS A 362 -11.32 -13.97 -2.15
C HIS A 362 -11.08 -15.36 -1.57
N TRP A 363 -10.26 -16.12 -2.28
CA TRP A 363 -9.88 -17.47 -1.90
C TRP A 363 -8.46 -17.48 -1.36
N GLY A 364 -8.20 -18.34 -0.39
CA GLY A 364 -6.86 -18.47 0.18
C GLY A 364 -6.69 -19.68 1.07
N TRP A 365 -5.53 -19.72 1.72
CA TRP A 365 -5.19 -20.73 2.71
C TRP A 365 -5.95 -20.49 4.00
N ILE A 366 -6.33 -21.54 4.72
CA ILE A 366 -7.03 -21.43 6.01
C ILE A 366 -6.41 -22.44 6.99
N SER A 367 -6.23 -22.06 8.26
CA SER A 367 -5.52 -22.89 9.23
C SER A 367 -6.34 -24.11 9.67
N ALA A 368 -5.68 -25.16 10.17
CA ALA A 368 -6.33 -26.44 10.48
C ALA A 368 -7.47 -26.35 11.51
N ASP A 369 -7.37 -25.42 12.44
CA ASP A 369 -8.36 -25.15 13.47
C ASP A 369 -9.57 -24.37 12.92
N GLU A 370 -9.43 -23.70 11.78
CA GLU A 370 -10.48 -22.98 11.04
C GLU A 370 -11.30 -23.85 10.11
N THR A 371 -10.79 -25.01 9.69
CA THR A 371 -11.48 -25.88 8.73
C THR A 371 -12.30 -26.96 9.42
N GLU A 372 -13.37 -27.39 8.76
CA GLU A 372 -14.11 -28.60 9.17
C GLU A 372 -13.27 -29.87 9.06
N THR A 373 -12.31 -29.90 8.14
CA THR A 373 -11.42 -31.06 7.91
C THR A 373 -10.37 -31.23 9.00
N GLY A 374 -10.09 -30.19 9.79
CA GLY A 374 -9.03 -30.21 10.80
C GLY A 374 -7.63 -30.16 10.19
N LYS A 375 -7.50 -29.67 8.94
CA LYS A 375 -6.24 -29.58 8.18
C LYS A 375 -6.08 -28.18 7.60
N VAL A 376 -4.84 -27.77 7.37
CA VAL A 376 -4.55 -26.59 6.57
C VAL A 376 -5.00 -26.88 5.14
N GLU A 377 -5.81 -26.01 4.58
CA GLU A 377 -6.36 -26.14 3.22
C GLU A 377 -5.97 -24.90 2.43
N GLY A 378 -5.49 -25.07 1.19
CA GLY A 378 -4.89 -23.97 0.42
C GLY A 378 -5.85 -23.17 -0.46
N PHE A 379 -7.11 -23.60 -0.57
CA PHE A 379 -8.08 -22.93 -1.44
C PHE A 379 -9.48 -23.00 -0.81
N VAL A 380 -9.79 -22.02 0.03
CA VAL A 380 -11.07 -21.87 0.72
C VAL A 380 -11.52 -20.42 0.58
N GLU A 381 -12.81 -20.21 0.34
CA GLU A 381 -13.41 -18.87 0.29
C GLU A 381 -13.30 -18.18 1.66
N ARG A 382 -12.94 -16.89 1.65
CA ARG A 382 -12.55 -16.13 2.85
C ARG A 382 -13.51 -14.97 3.09
N GLU A 383 -13.45 -14.44 4.31
CA GLU A 383 -14.21 -13.25 4.72
C GLU A 383 -13.20 -12.21 5.19
N ASP A 384 -12.27 -11.83 4.32
CA ASP A 384 -11.29 -10.79 4.62
C ASP A 384 -11.93 -9.41 4.46
N ASP A 385 -11.20 -8.36 4.80
CA ASP A 385 -11.69 -7.00 4.63
C ASP A 385 -11.14 -6.35 3.35
N LEU A 386 -12.04 -6.26 2.36
CA LEU A 386 -12.01 -5.63 1.03
C LEU A 386 -12.02 -4.10 0.94
N ALA A 387 -11.02 -3.40 0.40
CA ALA A 387 -11.24 -2.04 -0.13
C ALA A 387 -10.44 -1.78 -1.42
N THR A 388 -11.05 -1.13 -2.40
CA THR A 388 -10.41 -0.88 -3.71
C THR A 388 -10.75 0.48 -4.27
N VAL A 389 -9.81 1.05 -5.05
CA VAL A 389 -10.09 2.15 -5.99
C VAL A 389 -9.83 1.64 -7.41
N ALA A 390 -10.85 1.68 -8.24
CA ALA A 390 -10.74 1.41 -9.68
C ALA A 390 -10.42 2.70 -10.43
N PHE A 391 -9.54 2.64 -11.42
CA PHE A 391 -9.13 3.78 -12.25
C PHE A 391 -9.33 3.45 -13.74
N TRP A 392 -9.98 4.36 -14.49
CA TRP A 392 -10.24 4.16 -15.92
C TRP A 392 -10.41 5.48 -16.66
N TYR A 393 -10.40 5.41 -17.98
CA TYR A 393 -10.85 6.47 -18.86
C TYR A 393 -12.09 6.03 -19.63
N GLN A 394 -13.06 6.91 -19.81
CA GLN A 394 -14.20 6.64 -20.69
C GLN A 394 -14.73 7.87 -21.40
N VAL A 395 -15.32 7.67 -22.58
CA VAL A 395 -16.06 8.71 -23.30
C VAL A 395 -17.44 8.86 -22.66
N GLY A 396 -17.78 10.10 -22.30
CA GLY A 396 -19.03 10.42 -21.61
C GLY A 396 -18.96 10.22 -20.09
N GLN A 397 -20.00 10.67 -19.39
CA GLN A 397 -20.04 10.64 -17.92
C GLN A 397 -20.10 9.20 -17.38
N PRO A 398 -19.31 8.84 -16.36
CA PRO A 398 -19.38 7.52 -15.74
C PRO A 398 -20.66 7.34 -14.93
N LYS A 399 -21.19 6.10 -14.93
CA LYS A 399 -22.18 5.71 -13.92
C LYS A 399 -21.51 5.55 -12.56
N ARG A 400 -22.31 5.62 -11.49
CA ARG A 400 -21.90 5.20 -10.15
C ARG A 400 -22.28 3.74 -9.95
N PHE A 401 -21.30 2.88 -9.65
CA PHE A 401 -21.56 1.49 -9.28
C PHE A 401 -21.43 1.25 -7.77
N ALA A 402 -20.88 2.22 -7.05
CA ALA A 402 -20.81 2.21 -5.60
C ALA A 402 -21.07 3.61 -5.02
N THR A 403 -21.68 3.62 -3.84
CA THR A 403 -21.78 4.79 -2.98
C THR A 403 -20.60 4.77 -2.03
N LEU A 404 -19.85 5.87 -1.94
CA LEU A 404 -18.78 6.00 -0.95
C LEU A 404 -19.38 5.96 0.48
N PRO A 405 -19.04 4.96 1.31
CA PRO A 405 -19.48 4.93 2.71
C PRO A 405 -18.86 6.09 3.48
N PRO A 406 -19.50 6.64 4.53
CA PRO A 406 -18.90 7.70 5.36
C PRO A 406 -17.62 7.21 6.05
N ALA A 407 -16.71 8.12 6.44
CA ALA A 407 -15.44 7.78 7.09
C ALA A 407 -15.55 6.80 8.27
N SER A 408 -16.63 6.86 9.06
CA SER A 408 -16.88 5.93 10.18
C SER A 408 -17.05 4.48 9.73
N GLU A 409 -17.58 4.25 8.53
CA GLU A 409 -17.77 2.92 7.94
C GLU A 409 -16.57 2.48 7.11
N ARG A 410 -15.72 3.41 6.66
CA ARG A 410 -14.44 3.10 5.98
C ARG A 410 -13.32 2.68 6.94
N ARG A 411 -13.55 2.79 8.24
CA ARG A 411 -12.65 2.24 9.25
C ARG A 411 -12.91 0.75 9.41
N PHE A 412 -11.86 -0.05 9.33
CA PHE A 412 -11.96 -1.48 9.56
C PHE A 412 -12.56 -1.76 10.96
N PRO A 413 -13.47 -2.73 11.08
CA PRO A 413 -14.00 -3.12 12.37
C PRO A 413 -12.86 -3.61 13.26
N ASN A 414 -12.86 -3.20 14.52
CA ASN A 414 -11.82 -3.61 15.45
C ASN A 414 -11.97 -5.12 15.75
N LEU A 415 -10.96 -5.91 15.42
CA LEU A 415 -10.94 -7.35 15.73
C LEU A 415 -10.62 -7.60 17.21
N ASP A 416 -10.01 -6.62 17.88
CA ASP A 416 -9.52 -6.75 19.25
C ASP A 416 -10.59 -6.32 20.26
N ARG A 417 -10.85 -7.17 21.26
CA ARG A 417 -11.33 -6.67 22.56
C ARG A 417 -10.11 -6.18 23.34
N ILE A 418 -10.06 -4.88 23.60
CA ILE A 418 -8.91 -4.22 24.18
C ILE A 418 -9.17 -3.95 25.66
N VAL A 419 -8.23 -4.34 26.51
CA VAL A 419 -8.12 -3.86 27.89
C VAL A 419 -6.92 -2.93 27.94
N GLU A 420 -7.22 -1.63 28.03
CA GLU A 420 -6.22 -0.56 27.95
C GLU A 420 -5.40 -0.47 29.23
N GLY A 421 -4.21 0.15 29.15
CA GLY A 421 -3.33 0.30 30.30
C GLY A 421 -4.01 0.96 31.51
N LYS A 422 -4.89 1.94 31.29
CA LYS A 422 -5.65 2.57 32.39
C LYS A 422 -6.54 1.59 33.15
N ASP A 423 -7.07 0.56 32.48
CA ASP A 423 -8.00 -0.42 33.05
C ASP A 423 -7.24 -1.59 33.71
N LEU A 424 -6.02 -1.84 33.28
CA LEU A 424 -5.11 -2.82 33.90
C LEU A 424 -4.52 -2.28 35.21
N MET A 425 -4.22 -0.97 35.26
CA MET A 425 -3.55 -0.30 36.39
C MET A 425 -4.16 -0.58 37.77
N PRO A 426 -5.50 -0.55 37.99
CA PRO A 426 -6.09 -0.77 39.32
C PRO A 426 -5.82 -2.16 39.90
N THR A 427 -5.53 -3.14 39.05
CA THR A 427 -5.23 -4.52 39.47
C THR A 427 -3.74 -4.83 39.44
N ALA A 428 -2.94 -3.90 38.91
CA ALA A 428 -1.52 -4.12 38.68
C ALA A 428 -0.73 -4.13 39.99
N ARG A 429 0.22 -5.06 40.06
CA ARG A 429 1.19 -5.26 41.13
C ARG A 429 2.56 -5.34 40.50
N HIS A 430 3.59 -4.93 41.23
CA HIS A 430 4.95 -4.98 40.73
C HIS A 430 5.93 -5.31 41.87
N SER A 431 7.14 -5.71 41.51
CA SER A 431 8.30 -5.82 42.42
C SER A 431 8.77 -4.43 42.89
N GLY A 432 9.97 -4.30 43.47
CA GLY A 432 10.53 -2.98 43.76
C GLY A 432 10.57 -2.06 42.53
N GLY A 433 10.33 -0.76 42.73
CA GLY A 433 10.36 0.25 41.66
C GLY A 433 9.11 1.13 41.64
N THR A 434 8.81 1.70 40.47
CA THR A 434 7.61 2.53 40.25
C THR A 434 6.81 2.00 39.06
N LEU A 435 5.48 2.00 39.19
CA LEU A 435 4.54 1.75 38.10
C LEU A 435 3.60 2.95 37.96
N THR A 436 3.51 3.52 36.76
CA THR A 436 2.69 4.72 36.49
C THR A 436 1.94 4.58 35.17
N LEU A 437 0.85 5.33 34.99
CA LEU A 437 0.16 5.43 33.71
C LEU A 437 0.82 6.55 32.90
N GLN A 438 1.56 6.19 31.85
CA GLN A 438 2.25 7.14 31.00
C GLN A 438 1.36 7.52 29.81
N LYS A 439 0.92 8.79 29.77
CA LYS A 439 0.06 9.33 28.70
C LYS A 439 0.85 9.66 27.44
N GLY A 440 0.28 9.38 26.26
CA GLY A 440 0.88 9.72 24.97
C GLY A 440 0.02 9.26 23.80
N TYR A 441 0.21 9.90 22.64
CA TYR A 441 -0.61 9.66 21.44
C TYR A 441 -0.42 8.27 20.82
N ILE A 442 0.79 7.72 20.95
CA ILE A 442 1.16 6.46 20.29
C ILE A 442 0.52 5.24 20.94
N TRP A 443 0.07 5.36 22.19
CA TRP A 443 -0.55 4.28 22.97
C TRP A 443 -2.06 4.28 22.81
N THR A 444 -2.65 3.11 23.05
CA THR A 444 -4.09 2.92 23.04
C THR A 444 -4.71 3.65 24.25
N GLY A 445 -5.87 4.27 24.04
CA GLY A 445 -6.63 4.89 25.13
C GLY A 445 -5.92 6.06 25.80
N GLU A 446 -5.79 6.00 27.13
CA GLU A 446 -5.20 7.07 27.94
C GLU A 446 -3.69 6.90 28.20
N GLY A 447 -3.09 5.78 27.78
CA GLY A 447 -1.65 5.54 27.94
C GLY A 447 -1.29 4.12 28.37
N GLN A 448 0.02 3.88 28.48
CA GLN A 448 0.59 2.59 28.86
C GLN A 448 0.89 2.49 30.37
N LEU A 449 0.93 1.25 30.89
CA LEU A 449 1.62 0.96 32.15
C LEU A 449 3.12 1.12 31.91
N PHE A 450 3.74 2.04 32.64
CA PHE A 450 5.17 2.28 32.56
C PHE A 450 5.84 1.87 33.87
N PHE A 451 6.65 0.82 33.79
CA PHE A 451 7.36 0.22 34.91
C PHE A 451 8.85 0.57 34.86
N VAL A 452 9.34 1.08 35.99
CA VAL A 452 10.76 1.33 36.22
C VAL A 452 11.19 0.48 37.42
N PRO A 453 12.02 -0.57 37.21
CA PRO A 453 12.55 -1.39 38.29
C PRO A 453 13.38 -0.58 39.30
N ALA A 454 13.31 -0.96 40.58
CA ALA A 454 14.19 -0.42 41.61
C ALA A 454 15.66 -0.71 41.29
N GLU A 455 16.56 0.23 41.63
CA GLU A 455 18.00 0.08 41.37
C GLU A 455 18.62 -1.18 41.99
N ALA A 456 18.14 -1.58 43.18
CA ALA A 456 18.61 -2.77 43.89
C ALA A 456 18.28 -4.09 43.15
N ASP A 457 17.24 -4.09 42.31
CA ASP A 457 16.75 -5.28 41.61
C ASP A 457 17.33 -5.40 40.18
N ARG A 458 18.17 -4.44 39.74
CA ARG A 458 18.74 -4.39 38.38
C ARG A 458 19.84 -5.43 38.11
N GLY A 459 20.31 -6.12 39.15
CA GLY A 459 21.45 -7.04 39.10
C GLY A 459 22.77 -6.30 38.88
N GLN A 460 23.80 -6.61 39.66
CA GLN A 460 25.15 -6.07 39.46
C GLN A 460 25.65 -6.47 38.06
N THR A 461 25.70 -5.53 37.14
CA THR A 461 26.63 -5.61 36.01
C THR A 461 28.02 -5.37 36.60
N ASP A 462 28.89 -6.38 36.53
CA ASP A 462 30.30 -6.29 36.90
C ASP A 462 31.01 -5.37 35.89
N ASP A 463 30.81 -4.06 36.02
CA ASP A 463 31.58 -3.04 35.30
C ASP A 463 32.87 -2.76 36.07
N ARG A 464 33.78 -3.73 36.02
CA ARG A 464 35.21 -3.49 36.25
C ARG A 464 35.97 -3.59 34.93
N SER A 465 35.68 -2.69 34.01
CA SER A 465 36.64 -2.35 32.96
C SER A 465 36.64 -0.85 32.67
N LYS A 466 36.98 -0.05 33.69
CA LYS A 466 37.54 1.29 33.50
C LYS A 466 38.85 1.41 34.27
N GLY A 467 39.93 1.57 33.50
CA GLY A 467 41.12 2.31 33.90
C GLY A 467 42.25 1.52 34.55
N ALA A 468 43.20 1.03 33.75
CA ALA A 468 44.61 1.04 34.11
C ALA A 468 45.48 0.98 32.84
N GLU A 469 46.07 2.12 32.47
CA GLU A 469 47.31 2.12 31.68
C GLU A 469 48.38 1.36 32.47
N ALA A 470 49.06 0.39 31.83
CA ALA A 470 50.30 -0.16 32.34
C ALA A 470 51.29 -0.50 31.22
N ASP A 471 52.42 0.19 31.30
CA ASP A 471 53.74 0.00 30.71
C ASP A 471 54.15 -1.49 30.46
N PRO A 472 54.62 -1.86 29.26
CA PRO A 472 55.01 -3.23 28.95
C PRO A 472 56.47 -3.46 29.35
N ARG A 473 56.72 -3.95 30.58
CA ARG A 473 58.01 -4.57 30.97
C ARG A 473 57.91 -5.35 32.29
N ARG A 474 57.62 -6.65 32.23
CA ARG A 474 58.34 -7.72 32.99
C ARG A 474 57.70 -9.10 32.80
N SER A 475 58.54 -10.05 32.40
CA SER A 475 58.32 -11.50 32.51
C SER A 475 58.33 -11.98 33.96
N THR A 476 57.51 -12.98 34.31
CA THR A 476 57.93 -14.38 34.61
C THR A 476 56.83 -15.17 35.34
N ALA A 477 56.77 -16.46 34.99
CA ALA A 477 56.39 -17.63 35.82
C ALA A 477 54.92 -18.06 35.93
N ALA A 478 54.77 -19.37 35.70
CA ALA A 478 53.59 -20.21 35.82
C ALA A 478 53.24 -20.56 37.27
N GLY A 479 51.98 -20.96 37.51
CA GLY A 479 51.53 -21.57 38.76
C GLY A 479 50.06 -21.97 38.72
N ASP A 480 49.82 -23.28 38.91
CA ASP A 480 48.53 -23.98 38.93
C ASP A 480 47.60 -23.60 40.11
N SER A 481 46.33 -23.96 39.90
CA SER A 481 45.31 -24.38 40.89
C SER A 481 44.70 -23.31 41.83
N ALA A 482 43.37 -23.17 41.77
CA ALA A 482 42.47 -23.69 42.81
C ALA A 482 41.03 -23.19 42.61
N THR A 483 40.13 -24.14 42.71
CA THR A 483 38.68 -24.04 42.84
C THR A 483 38.23 -23.03 43.90
N GLY A 484 37.30 -22.16 43.54
CA GLY A 484 36.56 -21.31 44.47
C GLY A 484 35.17 -21.00 43.92
N TYR A 485 34.22 -21.91 44.12
CA TYR A 485 32.80 -21.57 44.00
C TYR A 485 32.47 -20.62 45.15
N ALA A 486 32.37 -19.32 44.86
CA ALA A 486 31.68 -18.39 45.73
C ALA A 486 30.18 -18.70 45.63
N VAL A 487 29.60 -19.17 46.72
CA VAL A 487 28.15 -19.27 46.90
C VAL A 487 27.62 -17.84 46.92
N ALA A 488 27.01 -17.40 45.82
CA ALA A 488 26.25 -16.16 45.77
C ALA A 488 25.02 -16.32 46.67
N GLY A 489 24.96 -15.52 47.72
CA GLY A 489 23.83 -15.42 48.62
C GLY A 489 22.59 -14.88 47.92
N GLU A 490 21.45 -15.40 48.36
CA GLU A 490 20.07 -14.88 48.26
C GLU A 490 19.71 -14.04 47.02
N SER A 491 19.04 -14.72 46.07
CA SER A 491 18.38 -14.13 44.90
C SER A 491 17.46 -12.98 45.32
N ALA A 492 17.85 -11.74 45.02
CA ALA A 492 16.90 -10.63 44.91
C ALA A 492 15.77 -11.05 43.97
N ALA A 493 14.52 -10.76 44.33
CA ALA A 493 13.38 -11.10 43.50
C ALA A 493 13.50 -10.37 42.16
N LYS A 494 13.47 -11.10 41.04
CA LYS A 494 13.58 -10.51 39.70
C LYS A 494 12.46 -9.47 39.49
N PRO A 495 12.75 -8.33 38.81
CA PRO A 495 11.73 -7.33 38.53
C PRO A 495 10.52 -7.94 37.82
N PHE A 496 9.31 -7.57 38.24
CA PHE A 496 8.10 -8.04 37.56
C PHE A 496 6.97 -7.01 37.62
N ILE A 497 6.04 -7.12 36.68
CA ILE A 497 4.68 -6.60 36.82
C ILE A 497 3.68 -7.72 36.62
N GLU A 498 2.55 -7.63 37.30
CA GLU A 498 1.43 -8.57 37.21
C GLU A 498 0.13 -7.79 37.25
N PHE A 499 -0.79 -8.06 36.33
CA PHE A 499 -2.09 -7.40 36.27
C PHE A 499 -3.17 -8.39 35.85
N ARG A 500 -4.43 -8.01 36.08
CA ARG A 500 -5.60 -8.83 35.74
C ARG A 500 -6.34 -8.25 34.56
N PHE A 501 -6.93 -9.13 33.78
CA PHE A 501 -7.93 -8.78 32.78
C PHE A 501 -9.11 -9.74 32.89
N LYS A 502 -10.29 -9.28 32.46
CA LYS A 502 -11.54 -10.03 32.57
C LYS A 502 -11.95 -10.58 31.21
N VAL A 503 -12.35 -11.84 31.17
CA VAL A 503 -13.02 -12.48 30.04
C VAL A 503 -14.49 -12.64 30.40
N GLU A 504 -15.38 -12.03 29.61
CA GLU A 504 -16.83 -12.09 29.87
C GLU A 504 -17.49 -13.32 29.27
N THR A 505 -17.05 -13.71 28.08
CA THR A 505 -17.58 -14.84 27.32
C THR A 505 -16.44 -15.76 26.91
N LYS A 506 -16.66 -17.08 27.04
CA LYS A 506 -15.72 -18.08 26.55
C LYS A 506 -15.78 -18.09 25.02
N GLU A 507 -14.73 -17.60 24.38
CA GLU A 507 -14.61 -17.54 22.93
C GLU A 507 -13.18 -17.93 22.55
N TYR A 508 -13.03 -18.56 21.38
CA TYR A 508 -11.71 -18.81 20.82
C TYR A 508 -11.14 -17.51 20.26
N ARG A 509 -10.06 -17.02 20.88
CA ARG A 509 -9.44 -15.74 20.55
C ARG A 509 -7.93 -15.83 20.65
N ARG A 510 -7.24 -15.01 19.86
CA ARG A 510 -5.81 -14.84 20.01
C ARG A 510 -5.53 -13.83 21.12
N LEU A 511 -4.74 -14.24 22.12
CA LEU A 511 -4.29 -13.34 23.18
C LEU A 511 -3.03 -12.62 22.70
N MET A 512 -3.07 -11.29 22.69
CA MET A 512 -1.94 -10.44 22.33
C MET A 512 -1.59 -9.51 23.48
N LEU A 513 -0.30 -9.20 23.61
CA LEU A 513 0.20 -8.08 24.39
C LEU A 513 0.74 -7.01 23.46
N ARG A 514 0.18 -5.80 23.56
CA ARG A 514 0.78 -4.66 22.89
C ARG A 514 1.80 -4.02 23.80
N LEU A 515 3.07 -4.09 23.42
CA LEU A 515 4.21 -3.70 24.25
C LEU A 515 5.01 -2.61 23.57
N THR A 516 5.46 -1.65 24.37
CA THR A 516 6.41 -0.64 23.91
C THR A 516 7.81 -1.23 23.90
N HIS A 517 8.57 -0.94 22.85
CA HIS A 517 9.99 -1.22 22.71
C HIS A 517 10.75 0.10 22.82
N SER A 518 11.89 0.11 23.51
CA SER A 518 12.69 1.32 23.75
C SER A 518 14.14 0.98 24.12
N TYR A 519 15.01 1.98 24.08
CA TYR A 519 16.46 1.84 24.25
C TYR A 519 16.87 1.47 25.68
N ASP A 520 15.95 1.56 26.62
CA ASP A 520 16.13 1.33 28.05
C ASP A 520 15.25 0.19 28.59
N TYR A 521 14.71 -0.65 27.71
CA TYR A 521 13.79 -1.72 28.09
C TYR A 521 14.48 -3.08 28.24
N GLY A 522 13.91 -3.93 29.11
CA GLY A 522 14.45 -5.25 29.44
C GLY A 522 13.90 -6.38 28.58
N THR A 523 14.36 -7.60 28.86
CA THR A 523 13.85 -8.85 28.28
C THR A 523 12.93 -9.53 29.28
N TYR A 524 11.68 -9.77 28.90
CA TYR A 524 10.63 -10.22 29.82
C TYR A 524 9.99 -11.55 29.39
N ARG A 525 9.88 -12.50 30.32
CA ARG A 525 9.08 -13.71 30.15
C ARG A 525 7.65 -13.41 30.56
N VAL A 526 6.69 -13.84 29.73
CA VAL A 526 5.27 -13.69 30.00
C VAL A 526 4.72 -14.97 30.61
N LEU A 527 3.90 -14.84 31.65
CA LEU A 527 3.12 -15.92 32.23
C LEU A 527 1.63 -15.58 32.19
N LEU A 528 0.82 -16.52 31.74
CA LEU A 528 -0.64 -16.47 31.75
C LEU A 528 -1.16 -17.41 32.83
N ASN A 529 -1.86 -16.89 33.84
CA ASN A 529 -2.35 -17.66 34.98
C ASN A 529 -1.25 -18.48 35.70
N GLY A 530 -0.01 -17.96 35.71
CA GLY A 530 1.15 -18.59 36.33
C GLY A 530 1.94 -19.54 35.43
N GLU A 531 1.42 -19.88 34.24
CA GLU A 531 2.10 -20.76 33.28
C GLU A 531 2.79 -19.93 32.19
N PRO A 532 3.99 -20.33 31.70
CA PRO A 532 4.67 -19.63 30.61
C PRO A 532 3.80 -19.52 29.35
N ALA A 533 3.72 -18.31 28.78
CA ALA A 533 3.03 -18.03 27.53
C ALA A 533 4.03 -17.50 26.50
N GLY A 534 4.61 -18.41 25.71
CA GLY A 534 5.68 -18.09 24.76
C GLY A 534 7.08 -17.98 25.38
N GLY A 535 8.04 -17.53 24.57
CA GLY A 535 9.42 -17.28 25.00
C GLY A 535 9.60 -15.88 25.63
N PRO A 536 10.77 -15.60 26.23
CA PRO A 536 11.11 -14.24 26.64
C PRO A 536 11.14 -13.28 25.45
N ILE A 537 10.58 -12.09 25.64
CA ILE A 537 10.48 -11.04 24.63
C ILE A 537 11.56 -10.00 24.93
N ASP A 538 12.48 -9.76 24.00
CA ASP A 538 13.42 -8.64 24.07
C ASP A 538 12.71 -7.36 23.62
N LEU A 539 12.58 -6.39 24.54
CA LEU A 539 11.87 -5.13 24.28
C LEU A 539 12.81 -3.98 23.95
N TYR A 540 14.09 -4.27 23.67
CA TYR A 540 15.04 -3.28 23.22
C TYR A 540 14.74 -2.81 21.79
N SER A 541 14.62 -1.50 21.61
CA SER A 541 14.77 -0.85 20.29
C SER A 541 15.53 0.47 20.43
N LYS A 542 16.24 0.89 19.39
CA LYS A 542 16.92 2.20 19.37
C LYS A 542 15.95 3.36 19.41
N THR A 543 14.75 3.15 18.90
CA THR A 543 13.65 4.12 18.82
C THR A 543 12.44 3.59 19.58
N ILE A 544 11.54 4.48 19.99
CA ILE A 544 10.30 4.05 20.62
C ILE A 544 9.40 3.46 19.53
N GLU A 545 9.06 2.19 19.70
CA GLU A 545 8.18 1.44 18.82
C GLU A 545 7.13 0.70 19.64
N ILE A 546 6.02 0.32 19.01
CA ILE A 546 4.94 -0.40 19.69
C ILE A 546 4.56 -1.58 18.82
N HIS A 547 4.69 -2.77 19.39
CA HIS A 547 4.51 -4.03 18.68
C HIS A 547 3.45 -4.87 19.37
N ASP A 548 2.65 -5.57 18.58
CA ASP A 548 1.73 -6.60 19.07
C ASP A 548 2.52 -7.91 19.20
N HIS A 549 2.48 -8.55 20.37
CA HIS A 549 3.13 -9.83 20.64
C HIS A 549 2.06 -10.89 20.86
N SER A 550 2.01 -11.90 20.00
CA SER A 550 1.09 -13.03 20.18
C SER A 550 1.55 -13.93 21.32
N LEU A 551 0.64 -14.22 22.25
CA LEU A 551 0.83 -15.23 23.29
C LEU A 551 0.24 -16.59 22.90
N GLY A 552 -0.46 -16.66 21.75
CA GLY A 552 -1.15 -17.85 21.27
C GLY A 552 -2.67 -17.72 21.26
N ASP A 553 -3.32 -18.78 20.79
CA ASP A 553 -4.78 -18.88 20.64
C ASP A 553 -5.39 -19.65 21.82
N TYR A 554 -6.42 -19.08 22.46
CA TYR A 554 -6.99 -19.59 23.71
C TYR A 554 -8.52 -19.58 23.70
N GLU A 555 -9.12 -20.56 24.38
CA GLU A 555 -10.51 -20.51 24.84
C GLU A 555 -10.56 -20.22 26.35
N LEU A 556 -10.25 -18.98 26.75
CA LEU A 556 -10.23 -18.62 28.16
C LEU A 556 -11.65 -18.72 28.78
N PRO A 557 -11.83 -19.39 29.94
CA PRO A 557 -13.13 -19.45 30.60
C PRO A 557 -13.55 -18.05 31.08
N PRO A 558 -14.85 -17.77 31.29
CA PRO A 558 -15.29 -16.49 31.81
C PRO A 558 -14.73 -16.30 33.24
N GLY A 559 -14.13 -15.14 33.50
CA GLY A 559 -13.49 -14.86 34.79
C GLY A 559 -12.33 -13.88 34.71
N GLU A 560 -11.64 -13.72 35.84
CA GLU A 560 -10.38 -12.98 35.91
C GLU A 560 -9.21 -13.89 35.50
N HIS A 561 -8.32 -13.36 34.68
CA HIS A 561 -7.05 -13.98 34.30
C HIS A 561 -5.89 -13.06 34.65
N THR A 562 -4.73 -13.65 34.95
CA THR A 562 -3.52 -12.89 35.27
C THR A 562 -2.51 -12.96 34.14
N ILE A 563 -1.89 -11.82 33.84
CA ILE A 563 -0.66 -11.77 33.07
C ILE A 563 0.44 -11.24 33.97
N ARG A 564 1.57 -11.94 33.97
CA ARG A 564 2.78 -11.54 34.67
C ARG A 564 3.93 -11.43 33.68
N LEU A 565 4.62 -10.31 33.67
CA LEU A 565 5.86 -10.12 32.93
C LEU A 565 7.02 -10.10 33.93
N GLU A 566 7.88 -11.11 33.86
CA GLU A 566 9.05 -11.25 34.72
C GLU A 566 10.33 -10.94 33.94
N CYS A 567 11.15 -10.03 34.46
CA CYS A 567 12.42 -9.69 33.86
C CYS A 567 13.35 -10.91 33.90
N THR A 568 13.88 -11.28 32.74
CA THR A 568 14.84 -12.38 32.56
C THR A 568 16.25 -11.89 32.24
N GLY A 569 16.39 -10.61 31.89
CA GLY A 569 17.62 -9.96 31.52
C GLY A 569 17.35 -8.68 30.75
N ARG A 570 18.32 -8.25 29.94
CA ARG A 570 18.18 -7.17 28.96
C ARG A 570 19.14 -7.38 27.80
N ASN A 571 18.83 -6.80 26.65
CA ASN A 571 19.79 -6.65 25.57
C ASN A 571 21.06 -5.92 26.05
N PRO A 572 22.28 -6.32 25.63
CA PRO A 572 23.52 -5.61 26.00
C PRO A 572 23.55 -4.12 25.63
N GLN A 573 22.77 -3.71 24.62
CA GLN A 573 22.65 -2.32 24.20
C GLN A 573 21.61 -1.53 25.01
N SER A 574 20.80 -2.21 25.83
CA SER A 574 19.77 -1.56 26.64
C SER A 574 20.37 -0.92 27.88
N THR A 575 20.00 0.33 28.14
CA THR A 575 20.54 1.08 29.28
C THR A 575 19.89 0.71 30.62
N ASP A 576 18.73 0.07 30.61
CA ASP A 576 17.94 -0.24 31.80
C ASP A 576 17.10 -1.52 31.58
N GLN A 577 16.17 -1.84 32.48
CA GLN A 577 15.26 -2.99 32.40
C GLN A 577 13.80 -2.53 32.42
N ARG A 578 13.48 -1.36 31.87
CA ARG A 578 12.12 -0.82 31.92
C ARG A 578 11.15 -1.66 31.09
N LEU A 579 9.86 -1.42 31.31
CA LEU A 579 8.79 -2.10 30.61
C LEU A 579 7.61 -1.16 30.39
N GLY A 580 7.03 -1.23 29.21
CA GLY A 580 5.82 -0.51 28.81
C GLY A 580 4.77 -1.50 28.30
N VAL A 581 3.62 -1.56 28.97
CA VAL A 581 2.46 -2.36 28.51
C VAL A 581 1.35 -1.43 28.09
N ASP A 582 1.08 -1.38 26.79
CA ASP A 582 0.02 -0.55 26.22
C ASP A 582 -1.36 -1.17 26.49
N SER A 583 -1.55 -2.42 26.08
CA SER A 583 -2.83 -3.11 26.26
C SER A 583 -2.72 -4.63 26.22
N VAL A 584 -3.71 -5.29 26.82
CA VAL A 584 -4.04 -6.70 26.55
C VAL A 584 -5.11 -6.73 25.49
N ARG A 585 -4.98 -7.59 24.48
CA ARG A 585 -5.94 -7.69 23.39
C ARG A 585 -6.38 -9.13 23.18
N LEU A 586 -7.68 -9.34 23.05
CA LEU A 586 -8.27 -10.60 22.64
C LEU A 586 -8.77 -10.46 21.20
N ARG A 587 -7.90 -10.76 20.25
CA ARG A 587 -8.17 -10.65 18.82
C ARG A 587 -9.14 -11.73 18.39
N GLN A 588 -10.17 -11.32 17.67
CA GLN A 588 -11.18 -12.20 17.12
C GLN A 588 -10.55 -13.23 16.19
N ARG A 589 -10.98 -14.49 16.36
CA ARG A 589 -10.78 -15.59 15.44
C ARG A 589 -12.13 -15.92 14.79
N TRP A 590 -12.21 -16.94 13.95
CA TRP A 590 -13.47 -17.43 13.38
C TRP A 590 -14.41 -17.91 14.48
N LEU A 591 -15.72 -17.78 14.23
CA LEU A 591 -16.76 -18.26 15.13
C LEU A 591 -17.30 -19.63 14.68
N VAL A 592 -17.17 -19.96 13.40
CA VAL A 592 -17.65 -21.19 12.78
C VAL A 592 -16.55 -21.73 11.87
N LYS A 593 -16.34 -23.04 11.89
CA LYS A 593 -15.39 -23.70 10.99
C LYS A 593 -15.87 -23.55 9.55
N ARG A 594 -14.95 -23.24 8.64
CA ARG A 594 -15.26 -23.02 7.23
C ARG A 594 -15.39 -24.36 6.50
N PRO A 595 -16.45 -24.56 5.70
CA PRO A 595 -16.56 -25.72 4.85
C PRO A 595 -15.51 -25.63 3.75
N VAL A 596 -14.90 -26.77 3.42
CA VAL A 596 -14.02 -26.85 2.25
C VAL A 596 -14.92 -27.16 1.07
N VAL A 597 -15.17 -26.15 0.22
CA VAL A 597 -15.81 -26.39 -1.07
C VAL A 597 -14.78 -27.15 -1.91
N LYS A 598 -15.02 -28.46 -2.09
CA LYS A 598 -14.25 -29.22 -3.06
C LYS A 598 -14.69 -28.76 -4.45
N PRO A 599 -13.76 -28.36 -5.33
CA PRO A 599 -14.09 -27.95 -6.69
C PRO A 599 -14.82 -29.05 -7.47
#